data_AF-A0A0C9W7S6-F1
#
_entry.id   AF-A0A0C9W7S6-F1
#
_cell.length_a   1.000
_cell.length_b   1.000
_cell.length_c   1.000
_cell.angle_alpha   90.00
_cell.angle_beta   90.00
_cell.angle_gamma   90.00
#
_symmetry.space_group_name_H-M   'P 1'
#
loop_
_entity.id
_entity.type
_entity.pdbx_description
1 polymer ?
#
loop_
_entity_poly.entity_id
_entity_poly.type
_entity_poly.pdbx_seq_one_letter_code
_entity_poly.pdbx_strand_id
1 'polypeptide(L)' 'MITGWNSDYCGSCWNLTYTNSKNVSKSITITAVDVGDAAREGFNLSLEAMNTLTNNQAEQLGRVTVTATQEAASACGL' A
#
# COMPACT_ATOMS: atom_id res chain seq x y z
N MET A 1 -5.30 -6.13 8.47
CA MET A 1 -5.97 -5.61 7.26
C MET A 1 -7.44 -5.33 7.56
N ILE A 2 -8.05 -4.35 6.90
CA ILE A 2 -9.46 -3.98 7.11
C ILE A 2 -10.35 -5.08 6.55
N THR A 3 -11.23 -5.64 7.39
CA THR A 3 -12.15 -6.74 7.03
C THR A 3 -13.61 -6.30 6.88
N GLY A 4 -13.92 -5.04 7.24
CA GLY A 4 -15.26 -4.49 7.17
C GLY A 4 -15.41 -3.19 7.95
N TRP A 5 -16.65 -2.77 8.14
CA TRP A 5 -17.00 -1.58 8.91
C TRP A 5 -16.48 -1.65 10.36
N ASN A 6 -15.99 -0.52 10.88
CA ASN A 6 -15.43 -0.38 12.23
C ASN A 6 -14.29 -1.36 12.56
N SER A 7 -13.47 -1.71 11.57
CA SER A 7 -12.25 -2.49 11.78
C SER A 7 -11.23 -1.70 12.60
N ASP A 8 -10.55 -2.37 13.54
CA ASP A 8 -9.42 -1.79 14.30
C ASP A 8 -8.24 -1.35 13.41
N TYR A 9 -8.20 -1.82 12.16
CA TYR A 9 -7.18 -1.42 11.18
C TYR A 9 -7.57 -0.18 10.37
N CYS A 10 -8.79 0.36 10.50
CA CYS A 10 -9.16 1.63 9.89
C CYS A 10 -8.28 2.75 10.46
N GLY A 11 -7.63 3.52 9.58
CA GLY A 11 -6.69 4.57 9.97
C GLY A 11 -5.28 4.08 10.30
N SER A 12 -5.00 2.77 10.18
CA SER A 12 -3.63 2.26 10.35
C SER A 12 -2.70 2.74 9.23
N CYS A 13 -1.44 3.02 9.56
CA CYS A 13 -0.42 3.43 8.62
C CYS A 13 0.43 2.22 8.18
N TRP A 14 0.72 2.12 6.89
CA TRP A 14 1.50 1.04 6.31
C TRP A 14 2.59 1.58 5.40
N ASN A 15 3.82 1.12 5.60
CA ASN A 15 4.92 1.33 4.68
C ASN A 15 4.94 0.19 3.65
N LEU A 16 4.75 0.54 2.38
CA LEU A 16 4.76 -0.40 1.26
C LEU A 16 6.04 -0.23 0.47
N THR A 17 6.81 -1.29 0.32
CA THR A 17 8.06 -1.31 -0.44
C THR A 17 7.93 -2.18 -1.68
N TYR A 18 8.17 -1.58 -2.85
CA TYR A 18 8.22 -2.26 -4.14
C TYR A 18 9.67 -2.33 -4.63
N THR A 19 10.15 -3.54 -4.94
CA THR A 19 11.44 -3.76 -5.60
C THR A 19 11.18 -4.21 -7.03
N ASN A 20 11.69 -3.47 -8.01
CA ASN A 20 11.51 -3.81 -9.42
C ASN A 20 12.50 -4.90 -9.88
N SER A 21 12.36 -5.35 -11.13
CA SER A 21 13.23 -6.37 -11.73
C SER A 21 14.71 -5.99 -11.85
N LYS A 22 15.06 -4.71 -11.64
CA LYS A 22 16.43 -4.20 -11.61
C LYS A 22 16.97 -4.06 -10.18
N ASN A 23 16.29 -4.64 -9.19
CA ASN A 23 16.61 -4.54 -7.77
C ASN A 23 16.63 -3.10 -7.22
N VAL A 24 15.91 -2.17 -7.86
CA VAL A 24 15.70 -0.82 -7.33
C VAL A 24 14.43 -0.83 -6.50
N SER A 25 14.53 -0.35 -5.26
CA SER A 25 13.42 -0.33 -4.31
C SER A 25 12.88 1.08 -4.11
N LYS A 26 11.56 1.19 -3.95
CA LYS A 26 10.89 2.42 -3.56
C LYS A 26 9.82 2.11 -2.51
N SER A 27 9.66 3.02 -1.57
CA SER A 27 8.71 2.88 -0.47
C SER A 27 7.79 4.08 -0.38
N ILE A 28 6.54 3.85 0.03
CA ILE A 28 5.55 4.89 0.35
C ILE A 28 4.80 4.50 1.62
N THR A 29 4.38 5.50 2.40
CA THR A 29 3.43 5.31 3.50
C THR A 29 2.00 5.56 3.03
N ILE A 30 1.07 4.70 3.42
CA ILE A 30 -0.35 4.82 3.10
C ILE A 30 -1.21 4.65 4.36
N THR A 31 -2.33 5.37 4.40
CA THR A 31 -3.37 5.17 5.42
C THR A 31 -4.39 4.17 4.90
N ALA A 32 -4.64 3.09 5.64
CA ALA A 32 -5.67 2.13 5.30
C ALA A 32 -7.05 2.69 5.67
N VAL A 33 -7.97 2.76 4.69
CA VAL A 33 -9.31 3.36 4.88
C VAL A 33 -10.47 2.46 4.43
N ASP A 34 -10.19 1.38 3.71
CA ASP A 34 -11.20 0.46 3.18
C ASP A 34 -10.69 -0.98 3.11
N VAL A 35 -11.61 -1.92 2.89
CA VAL A 35 -11.32 -3.34 2.65
C VAL A 35 -10.45 -3.48 1.39
N GLY A 36 -9.33 -4.18 1.53
CA GLY A 36 -8.39 -4.47 0.44
C GLY A 36 -8.73 -5.75 -0.33
N ASP A 37 -7.72 -6.32 -1.00
CA ASP A 37 -7.82 -7.64 -1.63
C ASP A 37 -7.64 -8.74 -0.58
N ALA A 38 -8.74 -9.11 0.08
CA ALA A 38 -8.74 -10.07 1.18
C ALA A 38 -8.19 -11.45 0.79
N ALA A 39 -8.31 -11.86 -0.47
CA ALA A 39 -7.82 -13.16 -0.93
C ALA A 39 -6.28 -13.22 -1.02
N ARG A 40 -5.61 -12.08 -1.04
CA ARG A 40 -4.15 -11.97 -1.19
C ARG A 40 -3.49 -11.11 -0.12
N GLU A 41 -4.26 -10.71 0.89
CA GLU A 41 -3.82 -9.79 1.93
C GLU A 41 -3.24 -8.49 1.33
N GLY A 42 -3.88 -8.00 0.25
CA GLY A 42 -3.37 -6.91 -0.59
C GLY A 42 -4.05 -5.56 -0.39
N PHE A 43 -3.44 -4.52 -0.94
CA PHE A 43 -3.91 -3.14 -0.90
C PHE A 43 -4.42 -2.69 -2.28
N ASN A 44 -5.53 -1.95 -2.29
CA ASN A 44 -5.95 -1.15 -3.45
C ASN A 44 -5.57 0.32 -3.15
N LEU A 45 -4.82 0.94 -4.05
CA LEU A 45 -4.31 2.30 -3.87
C LEU A 45 -4.90 3.24 -4.92
N SER A 46 -4.80 4.55 -4.67
CA SER A 46 -4.99 5.54 -5.74
C SER A 46 -3.94 5.32 -6.84
N LEU A 47 -4.31 5.66 -8.08
CA LEU A 47 -3.39 5.57 -9.22
C LEU A 47 -2.11 6.39 -8.99
N GLU A 48 -2.23 7.58 -8.37
CA GLU A 48 -1.10 8.43 -8.01
C GLU A 48 -0.14 7.77 -7.03
N ALA A 49 -0.64 7.13 -5.97
CA ALA A 49 0.19 6.43 -5.00
C ALA A 49 0.90 5.24 -5.64
N MET A 50 0.19 4.45 -6.46
CA MET A 50 0.80 3.33 -7.18
C MET A 50 1.81 3.80 -8.22
N ASN A 51 1.58 4.92 -8.91
CA ASN A 51 2.54 5.55 -9.82
C ASN A 51 3.77 6.04 -9.06
N THR A 52 3.58 6.65 -7.90
CA THR A 52 4.70 7.05 -7.03
C THR A 52 5.52 5.82 -6.68
N LEU A 53 4.90 4.73 -6.24
CA LEU A 53 5.58 3.50 -5.86
C LEU A 53 6.29 2.80 -7.03
N THR A 54 5.70 2.84 -8.22
CA THR A 54 6.15 2.07 -9.40
C THR A 54 6.86 2.91 -10.46
N ASN A 55 7.21 4.16 -10.15
CA ASN A 55 7.84 5.09 -11.10
C ASN A 55 7.01 5.34 -12.37
N ASN A 56 5.74 5.70 -12.19
CA ASN A 56 4.74 5.99 -13.23
C ASN A 56 4.37 4.79 -14.13
N GLN A 57 4.46 3.56 -13.61
CA GLN A 57 4.15 2.34 -14.36
C GLN A 57 2.88 1.62 -13.86
N ALA A 58 2.02 2.28 -13.08
CA ALA A 58 0.90 1.63 -12.41
C ALA A 58 -0.08 0.95 -13.38
N GLU A 59 -0.50 1.65 -14.45
CA GLU A 59 -1.44 1.09 -15.44
C GLU A 59 -0.84 -0.08 -16.21
N GLN A 60 0.45 0.02 -16.59
CA GLN A 60 1.14 -1.03 -17.35
C GLN A 60 1.33 -2.29 -16.51
N LEU A 61 1.69 -2.14 -15.24
CA LEU A 61 1.91 -3.26 -14.34
C LEU A 61 0.58 -3.85 -13.86
N GLY A 62 -0.42 -3.01 -13.63
CA GLY A 62 -1.75 -3.36 -13.11
C GLY A 62 -1.76 -3.80 -11.64
N ARG A 63 -0.79 -4.63 -11.26
CA ARG A 63 -0.58 -5.14 -9.90
C ARG A 63 0.91 -5.41 -9.68
N VAL A 64 1.38 -5.16 -8.46
CA VAL A 64 2.73 -5.52 -8.03
C VAL A 64 2.69 -6.21 -6.67
N THR A 65 3.69 -7.05 -6.39
CA THR A 65 3.95 -7.58 -5.05
C THR A 65 4.83 -6.60 -4.29
N VAL A 66 4.50 -6.35 -3.03
CA VAL A 66 5.22 -5.43 -2.14
C VAL A 66 5.52 -6.12 -0.81
N THR A 67 6.53 -5.61 -0.11
CA THR A 67 6.66 -5.85 1.33
C THR A 67 5.85 -4.78 2.05
N ALA A 68 4.97 -5.18 2.96
CA ALA A 68 4.16 -4.28 3.77
C ALA A 68 4.57 -4.37 5.23
N THR A 69 4.76 -3.23 5.89
CA THR A 69 5.05 -3.14 7.32
C THR A 69 4.11 -2.12 7.95
N GLN A 70 3.44 -2.52 9.03
CA GLN A 70 2.59 -1.59 9.77
C GLN A 70 3.48 -0.64 10.58
N GLU A 71 3.18 0.65 10.52
CA GLU A 71 3.90 1.71 11.21
C GLU A 71 2.98 2.41 12.23
N ALA A 72 3.57 3.31 13.04
CA ALA A 72 2.79 4.23 13.86
C ALA A 72 1.93 5.15 12.98
N ALA A 73 0.71 5.46 13.43
CA ALA A 73 -0.22 6.32 12.69
C ALA A 73 0.38 7.70 12.35
N SER A 74 1.25 8.22 13.22
CA SER A 74 1.98 9.47 13.02
C SER A 74 2.87 9.50 11.78
N ALA A 75 3.33 8.33 11.29
CA ALA A 75 4.09 8.25 10.04
C ALA A 75 3.24 8.62 8.81
N CYS A 76 1.91 8.52 8.93
CA CYS A 76 0.94 8.96 7.94
C CYS A 76 0.30 10.32 8.29
N GLY A 77 0.83 11.04 9.28
CA GLY A 77 0.35 12.38 9.67
C GLY A 77 -0.96 12.40 10.49
N LEU A 78 -1.28 11.30 11.16
CA LEU A 78 -2.44 11.15 12.05
C LEU A 78 -2.07 11.29 13.53
#